data_AF-A0A0K8QV97-F1
#
_entry.id   AF-A0A0K8QV97-F1
#
_cell.length_a   1.000
_cell.length_b   1.000
_cell.length_c   1.000
_cell.angle_alpha   90.00
_cell.angle_beta   90.00
_cell.angle_gamma   90.00
#
_symmetry.space_group_name_H-M   'P 1'
#
loop_
_entity.id
_entity.type
_entity.pdbx_description
1 polymer ?
#
loop_
_entity_poly.entity_id
_entity_poly.type
_entity_poly.pdbx_seq_one_letter_code
_entity_poly.pdbx_strand_id
1 'polypeptide(L)'
;MKNFKILWLVVTLIVSLFFVSGKYVDFYRFKVTGALFELLWLPFLIMLLLIPAYSLYMVIRKETTGKTCFVISLVVSLATIGWIVWAG
;
A
#
# COMPACT_ATOMS: atom_id res chain seq x y z
N MET A 1 11.73 -17.44 3.14
CA MET A 1 11.12 -16.29 3.88
C MET A 1 11.70 -14.91 3.57
N LYS A 2 12.99 -14.73 3.23
CA LYS A 2 13.58 -13.40 2.93
C LYS A 2 12.90 -12.70 1.74
N ASN A 3 12.69 -13.43 0.65
CA ASN A 3 12.07 -12.92 -0.58
C ASN A 3 10.63 -12.44 -0.36
N PHE A 4 9.85 -13.16 0.47
CA PHE A 4 8.48 -12.77 0.80
C PHE A 4 8.38 -11.41 1.48
N LYS A 5 9.30 -11.10 2.40
CA LYS A 5 9.31 -9.82 3.15
C LYS A 5 9.63 -8.63 2.25
N ILE A 6 10.58 -8.82 1.33
CA ILE A 6 10.95 -7.81 0.34
C ILE A 6 9.79 -7.59 -0.62
N LEU A 7 9.18 -8.68 -1.11
CA LEU A 7 8.01 -8.61 -1.98
C LEU A 7 6.85 -7.88 -1.29
N TRP A 8 6.60 -8.16 -0.01
CA TRP A 8 5.58 -7.46 0.77
C TRP A 8 5.83 -5.96 0.86
N LEU A 9 7.08 -5.56 1.11
CA LEU A 9 7.47 -4.16 1.15
C LEU A 9 7.33 -3.48 -0.22
N VAL A 10 7.72 -4.16 -1.30
CA VAL A 10 7.56 -3.65 -2.68
C VAL A 10 6.08 -3.44 -3.01
N VAL A 11 5.22 -4.41 -2.69
CA VAL A 11 3.77 -4.26 -2.88
C VAL A 11 3.23 -3.07 -2.08
N THR A 12 3.68 -2.91 -0.83
CA THR A 12 3.28 -1.77 0.01
C THR A 12 3.65 -0.44 -0.64
N LEU A 13 4.87 -0.32 -1.17
CA LEU A 13 5.32 0.90 -1.86
C LEU A 13 4.51 1.18 -3.14
N ILE A 14 4.18 0.14 -3.92
CA ILE A 14 3.37 0.27 -5.13
C ILE A 14 1.96 0.78 -4.78
N VAL A 15 1.34 0.22 -3.74
CA VAL A 15 0.01 0.65 -3.28
C VAL A 15 0.05 2.10 -2.80
N SER A 16 1.05 2.47 -2.01
CA SER A 16 1.23 3.85 -1.56
C SER A 16 1.42 4.82 -2.74
N LEU A 17 2.27 4.47 -3.70
CA LEU A 17 2.49 5.30 -4.89
C LEU A 17 1.23 5.45 -5.74
N PHE A 18 0.42 4.40 -5.88
CA PHE A 18 -0.86 4.46 -6.60
C PHE A 18 -1.78 5.52 -6.00
N PHE A 19 -2.00 5.50 -4.68
CA PHE A 19 -2.86 6.49 -4.02
C PHE A 19 -2.29 7.91 -4.05
N VAL A 20 -0.98 8.05 -3.85
CA VAL A 20 -0.32 9.37 -3.93
C VAL A 20 -0.42 9.93 -5.35
N SER A 21 -0.08 9.13 -6.37
CA SER A 21 -0.16 9.55 -7.77
C SER A 21 -1.60 9.89 -8.21
N GLY A 22 -2.60 9.16 -7.70
CA GLY A 22 -4.02 9.42 -7.92
C GLY A 22 -4.48 10.84 -7.54
N LYS A 23 -3.76 11.51 -6.64
CA LYS A 23 -4.06 12.89 -6.23
C LYS A 23 -3.36 13.95 -7.09
N TYR A 24 -2.21 13.63 -7.67
CA TYR A 24 -1.39 14.60 -8.43
C TYR A 24 -1.52 14.49 -9.94
N VAL A 25 -1.96 13.33 -10.44
CA VAL A 25 -2.04 13.04 -11.87
C VAL A 25 -3.51 12.93 -12.28
N ASP A 26 -3.88 13.69 -13.31
CA ASP A 26 -5.18 13.55 -13.95
C ASP A 26 -5.18 12.35 -14.90
N PHE A 27 -5.51 11.17 -14.36
CA PHE A 27 -5.63 9.93 -15.12
C PHE A 27 -6.84 9.90 -16.05
N TYR A 28 -7.83 10.77 -15.82
CA TYR A 28 -9.06 10.86 -16.62
C TYR A 28 -8.85 11.59 -17.95
N ARG A 29 -7.71 12.27 -18.11
CA ARG A 29 -7.33 12.93 -19.38
C ARG A 29 -7.31 11.98 -20.57
N PHE A 30 -6.94 10.70 -20.38
CA PHE A 30 -6.98 9.68 -21.43
C PHE A 30 -7.93 8.54 -21.04
N LYS A 31 -8.82 8.15 -21.96
CA LYS A 31 -9.87 7.14 -21.73
C LYS A 31 -9.32 5.79 -21.24
N VAL A 32 -8.20 5.34 -21.81
CA VAL A 32 -7.61 4.03 -21.47
C VAL A 32 -6.96 4.05 -20.08
N THR A 33 -6.20 5.10 -19.74
CA THR A 33 -5.54 5.19 -18.43
C THR A 33 -6.55 5.42 -17.31
N GLY A 34 -7.61 6.21 -17.57
CA GLY A 34 -8.70 6.42 -16.61
C GLY A 34 -9.44 5.12 -16.29
N ALA A 35 -9.80 4.34 -17.32
CA ALA A 35 -10.46 3.05 -17.13
C ALA A 35 -9.57 2.03 -16.37
N LEU A 36 -8.26 1.99 -16.66
CA LEU A 36 -7.32 1.15 -15.91
C LEU A 36 -7.20 1.60 -14.44
N PHE A 37 -7.17 2.90 -14.19
CA PHE A 37 -7.10 3.46 -12.85
C PHE A 37 -8.35 3.13 -12.03
N GLU A 38 -9.54 3.29 -12.60
CA GLU A 38 -10.81 2.91 -11.96
C GLU A 38 -10.87 1.40 -11.65
N LEU A 39 -10.45 0.55 -12.60
CA LEU A 39 -10.43 -0.89 -12.40
C LEU A 39 -9.49 -1.29 -11.24
N LEU A 40 -8.35 -0.61 -11.13
CA LEU A 40 -7.35 -0.86 -10.09
C LEU A 40 -7.70 -0.21 -8.74
N TRP A 41 -8.60 0.77 -8.73
CA TRP A 41 -8.93 1.52 -7.52
C TRP A 41 -9.44 0.63 -6.38
N LEU A 42 -10.43 -0.23 -6.67
CA LEU A 42 -11.01 -1.16 -5.69
C LEU A 42 -10.00 -2.16 -5.11
N PRO A 43 -9.24 -2.94 -5.93
CA PRO A 43 -8.27 -3.88 -5.37
C PRO A 43 -7.19 -3.19 -4.56
N PHE A 44 -6.76 -1.98 -4.95
CA PHE A 44 -5.78 -1.21 -4.19
C PHE A 44 -6.35 -0.68 -2.88
N LEU A 45 -7.64 -0.31 -2.85
CA LEU A 45 -8.34 0.07 -1.61
C LEU A 45 -8.40 -1.10 -0.61
N ILE A 46 -8.70 -2.31 -1.09
CA ILE A 46 -8.68 -3.51 -0.25
C ILE A 46 -7.26 -3.74 0.30
N MET A 47 -6.23 -3.63 -0.55
CA MET A 47 -4.84 -3.78 -0.12
C MET A 47 -4.44 -2.72 0.92
N LEU A 48 -4.91 -1.49 0.79
CA LEU A 48 -4.62 -0.41 1.74
C LEU A 48 -5.05 -0.76 3.18
N LEU A 49 -6.11 -1.56 3.35
CA LEU A 49 -6.56 -2.05 4.65
C LEU A 49 -5.88 -3.36 5.06
N LEU A 50 -5.70 -4.30 4.14
CA LEU A 50 -5.11 -5.61 4.43
C LEU A 50 -3.62 -5.53 4.77
N ILE A 51 -2.87 -4.63 4.11
CA ILE A 51 -1.43 -4.46 4.31
C ILE A 51 -1.09 -4.09 5.76
N PRO A 52 -1.67 -3.03 6.37
CA PRO A 52 -1.40 -2.71 7.77
C PRO A 52 -1.88 -3.82 8.72
N ALA A 53 -3.04 -4.43 8.47
CA ALA A 53 -3.56 -5.51 9.32
C ALA A 53 -2.61 -6.72 9.36
N TYR A 54 -2.16 -7.20 8.20
CA TYR A 54 -1.23 -8.33 8.12
C TYR A 54 0.16 -7.97 8.61
N SER A 55 0.63 -6.75 8.32
CA SER A 55 1.93 -6.26 8.83
C SER A 55 1.92 -6.22 10.36
N LEU A 56 0.82 -5.76 10.96
CA LEU A 56 0.65 -5.74 12.42
C LEU A 56 0.66 -7.16 13.00
N TYR A 57 -0.10 -8.09 12.41
CA TYR A 57 -0.11 -9.50 12.80
C TYR A 57 1.30 -10.10 12.78
N MET A 58 2.07 -9.84 11.73
CA MET A 58 3.44 -10.35 11.61
C MET A 58 4.41 -9.70 12.60
N VAL A 59 4.24 -8.41 12.93
CA VAL A 59 5.08 -7.72 13.92
C VAL A 59 4.85 -8.29 15.33
N ILE A 60 3.59 -8.56 15.68
CA ILE A 60 3.21 -9.13 16.99
C ILE A 60 3.72 -10.56 17.14
N ARG A 61 3.73 -11.34 16.05
CA ARG A 61 4.26 -12.70 16.06
C ARG A 61 5.76 -12.70 16.41
N LYS A 62 6.15 -13.40 17.49
CA LYS A 62 7.54 -13.40 17.98
C LYS A 62 8.54 -14.10 17.05
N GLU A 63 8.08 -14.99 16.18
CA GLU A 63 8.94 -15.90 15.41
C GLU A 63 9.49 -15.33 14.10
N THR A 64 9.04 -14.16 13.66
CA THR A 64 9.50 -13.60 12.37
C THR A 64 10.87 -12.94 12.54
N THR A 65 11.93 -13.62 12.10
CA THR A 65 13.23 -12.99 11.80
C THR A 65 13.00 -11.86 10.80
N GLY A 66 13.57 -10.66 10.95
CA GLY A 66 13.38 -9.56 9.97
C GLY A 66 12.03 -8.83 10.04
N LYS A 67 11.56 -8.53 11.26
CA LYS A 67 10.38 -7.70 11.52
C LYS A 67 10.44 -6.31 10.86
N THR A 68 11.65 -5.80 10.61
CA THR A 68 11.89 -4.47 10.06
C THR A 68 11.10 -4.20 8.78
N CYS A 69 11.02 -5.15 7.84
CA CYS A 69 10.24 -4.94 6.61
C CYS A 69 8.73 -4.80 6.89
N PHE A 70 8.18 -5.58 7.83
CA PHE A 70 6.78 -5.48 8.20
C PHE A 70 6.50 -4.21 9.02
N VAL A 71 7.41 -3.79 9.88
CA VAL A 71 7.33 -2.50 10.58
C VAL A 71 7.35 -1.35 9.59
N ILE A 72 8.27 -1.34 8.63
CA ILE A 72 8.32 -0.32 7.58
C ILE A 72 7.01 -0.33 6.78
N SER A 73 6.53 -1.51 6.38
CA SER A 73 5.27 -1.62 5.63
C SER A 73 4.06 -1.09 6.43
N LEU A 74 4.01 -1.36 7.73
CA LEU A 74 3.00 -0.83 8.65
C LEU A 74 3.07 0.71 8.71
N VAL A 75 4.25 1.28 8.95
CA VAL A 75 4.43 2.73 9.05
C VAL A 75 4.07 3.42 7.74
N VAL A 76 4.53 2.90 6.60
CA VAL A 76 4.24 3.47 5.27
C VAL A 76 2.75 3.40 4.96
N SER A 77 2.09 2.27 5.23
CA SER A 77 0.65 2.12 4.98
C SER A 77 -0.18 3.05 5.87
N LEU A 78 0.14 3.17 7.17
CA LEU A 78 -0.51 4.11 8.07
C LEU A 78 -0.28 5.57 7.65
N ALA A 79 0.93 5.93 7.25
CA ALA A 79 1.24 7.25 6.73
C ALA A 79 0.47 7.55 5.44
N THR A 80 0.32 6.56 4.55
CA THR A 80 -0.47 6.68 3.32
C THR A 80 -1.95 6.91 3.64
N ILE A 81 -2.51 6.15 4.57
CA ILE A 81 -3.91 6.33 5.01
C ILE A 81 -4.09 7.72 5.62
N GLY A 82 -3.22 8.12 6.55
CA GLY A 82 -3.26 9.45 7.16
C GLY A 82 -3.15 10.56 6.12
N TRP A 83 -2.26 10.40 5.13
CA TRP A 83 -2.14 11.34 4.01
C TRP A 83 -3.42 11.43 3.19
N ILE A 84 -4.02 10.29 2.82
CA ILE A 84 -5.29 10.26 2.06
C ILE A 84 -6.41 10.94 2.84
N VAL A 85 -6.51 10.70 4.15
CA VAL A 85 -7.55 11.28 5.01
C VAL A 85 -7.34 12.78 5.20
N TRP A 86 -6.10 13.24 5.35
CA TRP A 86 -5.79 14.66 5.54
C TRP A 86 -5.86 15.46 4.23
N ALA A 87 -5.47 14.86 3.10
CA ALA A 87 -5.50 15.46 1.77
C ALA A 87 -6.80 15.16 0.99
N GLY A 88 -7.78 14.52 1.63
CA GLY A 88 -9.11 14.19 1.11
C GLY A 88 -10.11 15.29 1.40
#